data_AF-A0A0H3I9B3-F1
#
_entry.id   AF-A0A0H3I9B3-F1
#
_cell.length_a   1.000
_cell.length_b   1.000
_cell.length_c   1.000
_cell.angle_alpha   90.00
_cell.angle_beta   90.00
_cell.angle_gamma   90.00
#
_symmetry.space_group_name_H-M   'P 1'
#
loop_
_entity.id
_entity.type
_entity.pdbx_description
1 polymer ?
#
loop_
_entity_poly.entity_id
_entity_poly.type
_entity_poly.pdbx_seq_one_letter_code
_entity_poly.pdbx_strand_id
1 'polypeptide(L)'
;MKIANSTFTSIMAGMLINVDADMLREEAESSKGLPLQPTSIRYRPKVKAVLDVLSERMGITASEVTNIMLDGLFRSTFFPLENRAASVYERFQLLMDAHGLGVTDIAALLANWNVKLSILESRERTMDYLTSDLLATVAQWFRVSPEWLTGESRFIIPSASYSWFEQVDPEAICRHFVTGCTPAVPLTNGLYLETENSEEYRDKSSTNEVIFWHSEEGSYPRKCGIIIKERRNINGVKFDSVFASYSYYLDDVSEKNIAKLINYCEHASEYKKLTWKAVLLPKQHAFFLSMGELLPIMLLKTIEESRPWDVSDFLAE
;
A
#
# COMPACT_ATOMS: atom_id res chain seq x y z
N MET A 1 -22.73 -23.16 -23.81
CA MET A 1 -23.24 -23.84 -22.60
C MET A 1 -24.26 -22.92 -21.90
N LYS A 2 -25.50 -23.35 -21.60
CA LYS A 2 -26.44 -22.54 -20.79
C LYS A 2 -26.02 -22.63 -19.33
N ILE A 3 -25.67 -21.51 -18.70
CA ILE A 3 -25.31 -21.46 -17.28
C ILE A 3 -26.59 -21.65 -16.45
N ALA A 4 -26.83 -22.87 -15.98
CA ALA A 4 -28.07 -23.27 -15.31
C ALA A 4 -28.20 -22.76 -13.86
N ASN A 5 -27.11 -22.26 -13.26
CA ASN A 5 -27.11 -21.50 -12.00
C ASN A 5 -26.04 -20.41 -12.11
N SER A 6 -26.48 -19.17 -12.34
CA SER A 6 -25.60 -18.04 -12.62
C SER A 6 -25.00 -17.45 -11.34
N THR A 7 -24.12 -18.20 -10.68
CA THR A 7 -23.24 -17.62 -9.65
C THR A 7 -22.17 -16.76 -10.33
N PHE A 8 -21.62 -15.78 -9.63
CA PHE A 8 -20.51 -14.96 -10.14
C PHE A 8 -19.40 -15.82 -10.72
N THR A 9 -18.97 -16.85 -9.98
CA THR A 9 -17.93 -17.79 -10.41
C THR A 9 -18.27 -18.49 -11.71
N SER A 10 -19.51 -18.98 -11.88
CA SER A 10 -19.93 -19.66 -13.11
C SER A 10 -20.00 -18.73 -14.32
N ILE A 11 -20.41 -17.48 -14.12
CA ILE A 11 -20.42 -16.46 -15.18
C ILE A 11 -18.99 -16.12 -15.58
N MET A 12 -18.11 -15.81 -14.62
CA MET A 12 -16.72 -15.47 -14.91
C MET A 12 -15.98 -16.61 -15.60
N ALA A 13 -16.11 -17.84 -15.12
CA ALA A 13 -15.54 -19.02 -15.78
C ALA A 13 -16.11 -19.19 -17.20
N GLY A 14 -17.41 -18.98 -17.38
CA GLY A 14 -18.05 -18.98 -18.69
C GLY A 14 -17.47 -17.90 -19.62
N MET A 15 -17.26 -16.69 -19.13
CA MET A 15 -16.69 -15.61 -19.93
C MET A 15 -15.24 -15.91 -20.32
N LEU A 16 -14.40 -16.33 -19.38
CA LEU A 16 -12.99 -16.65 -19.63
C LEU A 16 -12.80 -17.79 -20.64
N ILE A 17 -13.74 -18.73 -20.72
CA ILE A 17 -13.66 -19.86 -21.65
C ILE A 17 -14.24 -19.51 -23.02
N ASN A 18 -15.30 -18.70 -23.08
CA ASN A 18 -16.12 -18.54 -24.29
C ASN A 18 -15.99 -17.17 -24.97
N VAL A 19 -15.25 -16.22 -24.39
CA VAL A 19 -15.07 -14.88 -24.94
C VAL A 19 -13.64 -14.70 -25.40
N ASP A 20 -13.49 -14.35 -26.67
CA ASP A 20 -12.19 -14.01 -27.27
C ASP A 20 -11.80 -12.58 -26.89
N ALA A 21 -10.58 -12.42 -26.37
CA ALA A 21 -10.04 -11.13 -25.98
C ALA A 21 -9.82 -10.21 -27.18
N ASP A 22 -9.43 -10.73 -28.34
CA ASP A 22 -9.18 -9.91 -29.53
C ASP A 22 -10.49 -9.34 -30.09
N MET A 23 -11.56 -10.11 -30.05
CA MET A 23 -12.92 -9.65 -30.38
C MET A 23 -13.38 -8.52 -29.44
N LEU A 24 -13.16 -8.67 -28.12
CA LEU A 24 -13.50 -7.61 -27.17
C LEU A 24 -12.68 -6.34 -27.40
N ARG A 25 -11.40 -6.47 -27.77
CA ARG A 25 -10.54 -5.33 -28.08
C ARG A 25 -11.04 -4.59 -29.33
N GLU A 26 -11.38 -5.32 -30.39
CA GLU A 26 -11.94 -4.73 -31.61
C GLU A 26 -13.24 -3.98 -31.33
N GLU A 27 -14.14 -4.55 -30.53
CA GLU A 27 -15.39 -3.90 -30.13
C GLU A 27 -15.17 -2.66 -29.25
N ALA A 28 -14.18 -2.69 -28.35
CA ALA A 28 -13.82 -1.54 -27.52
C ALA A 28 -13.25 -0.39 -28.37
N GLU A 29 -12.38 -0.71 -29.34
CA GLU A 29 -11.81 0.27 -30.27
C GLU A 29 -12.86 0.84 -31.23
N SER A 30 -13.76 0.01 -31.77
CA SER A 30 -14.84 0.44 -32.66
C SER A 30 -15.82 1.38 -31.95
N SER A 31 -15.95 1.24 -30.63
CA SER A 31 -16.83 2.05 -29.79
C SER A 31 -16.20 3.35 -29.27
N LYS A 32 -14.90 3.58 -29.48
CA LYS A 32 -14.23 4.81 -29.01
C LYS A 32 -14.86 6.06 -29.64
N GLY A 33 -15.22 7.02 -28.79
CA GLY A 33 -15.79 8.31 -29.22
C GLY A 33 -17.27 8.26 -29.61
N LEU A 34 -17.93 7.10 -29.53
CA LEU A 34 -19.38 7.02 -29.65
C LEU A 34 -20.05 7.70 -28.45
N PRO A 35 -21.17 8.40 -28.66
CA PRO A 35 -21.94 8.96 -27.56
C PRO A 35 -22.43 7.83 -26.64
N LEU A 36 -22.22 8.01 -25.33
CA LEU A 36 -22.73 7.10 -24.31
C LEU A 36 -24.24 6.91 -24.50
N GLN A 37 -24.64 5.71 -24.91
CA GLN A 37 -26.04 5.38 -24.97
C GLN A 37 -26.57 5.13 -23.55
N PRO A 38 -27.67 5.80 -23.14
CA PRO A 38 -28.22 5.62 -21.81
C PRO A 38 -28.68 4.18 -21.62
N THR A 39 -27.88 3.40 -20.88
CA THR A 39 -28.21 2.03 -20.53
C THR A 39 -28.83 2.01 -19.13
N SER A 40 -30.12 1.69 -19.04
CA SER A 40 -30.82 1.60 -17.75
C SER A 40 -30.45 0.31 -17.02
N ILE A 41 -29.41 0.35 -16.18
CA ILE A 41 -29.06 -0.76 -15.29
C ILE A 41 -29.95 -0.74 -14.04
N ARG A 42 -30.65 -1.84 -13.75
CA ARG A 42 -31.43 -1.99 -12.52
C ARG A 42 -30.61 -2.71 -11.44
N TYR A 43 -30.15 -1.97 -10.44
CA TYR A 43 -29.45 -2.55 -9.30
C TYR A 43 -30.42 -3.21 -8.31
N ARG A 44 -29.98 -4.31 -7.70
CA ARG A 44 -30.66 -4.85 -6.52
C ARG A 44 -30.54 -3.86 -5.36
N PRO A 45 -31.52 -3.76 -4.44
CA PRO A 45 -31.51 -2.77 -3.36
C PRO A 45 -30.23 -2.76 -2.53
N LYS A 46 -29.69 -3.93 -2.19
CA LYS A 46 -28.44 -4.06 -1.43
C LYS A 46 -27.23 -3.49 -2.18
N VAL A 47 -27.13 -3.72 -3.49
CA VAL A 47 -26.03 -3.21 -4.33
C VAL A 47 -26.15 -1.70 -4.47
N LYS A 48 -27.37 -1.19 -4.66
CA LYS A 48 -27.64 0.25 -4.73
C LYS A 48 -27.19 0.97 -3.46
N ALA A 49 -27.56 0.44 -2.28
CA ALA A 49 -27.18 1.05 -1.01
C ALA A 49 -25.65 1.18 -0.84
N VAL A 50 -24.90 0.17 -1.29
CA VAL A 50 -23.42 0.23 -1.27
C VAL A 50 -22.90 1.27 -2.27
N LEU A 51 -23.43 1.30 -3.49
CA LEU A 51 -23.05 2.30 -4.50
C LEU A 51 -23.35 3.73 -4.04
N ASP A 52 -24.49 3.95 -3.39
CA ASP A 52 -24.85 5.27 -2.85
C ASP A 52 -23.80 5.73 -1.82
N VAL A 53 -23.40 4.88 -0.87
CA VAL A 53 -22.35 5.19 0.11
C VAL A 53 -20.99 5.45 -0.54
N LEU A 54 -20.62 4.64 -1.53
CA LEU A 54 -19.34 4.78 -2.24
C LEU A 54 -19.29 6.07 -3.05
N SER A 55 -20.39 6.40 -3.73
CA SER A 55 -20.54 7.62 -4.53
C SER A 55 -20.42 8.88 -3.67
N GLU A 56 -21.07 8.88 -2.50
CA GLU A 56 -20.98 9.98 -1.52
C GLU A 56 -19.56 10.16 -1.00
N ARG A 57 -18.88 9.07 -0.66
CA ARG A 57 -17.49 9.12 -0.13
C ARG A 57 -16.46 9.53 -1.19
N MET A 58 -16.67 9.17 -2.45
CA MET A 58 -15.76 9.50 -3.54
C MET A 58 -16.10 10.85 -4.22
N GLY A 59 -17.24 11.46 -3.90
CA GLY A 59 -17.67 12.73 -4.50
C GLY A 59 -18.02 12.64 -5.99
N ILE A 60 -18.35 11.45 -6.48
CA ILE A 60 -18.72 11.16 -7.88
C ILE A 60 -20.06 10.44 -7.93
N THR A 61 -20.71 10.38 -9.09
CA THR A 61 -22.01 9.73 -9.23
C THR A 61 -21.91 8.19 -9.15
N ALA A 62 -23.00 7.52 -8.73
CA ALA A 62 -23.05 6.06 -8.71
C ALA A 62 -22.83 5.43 -10.11
N SER A 63 -23.18 6.14 -11.19
CA SER A 63 -22.90 5.69 -12.56
C SER A 63 -21.41 5.75 -12.88
N GLU A 64 -20.71 6.81 -12.48
CA GLU A 64 -19.26 6.92 -12.65
C GLU A 64 -18.53 5.85 -11.84
N VAL A 65 -18.92 5.62 -10.58
CA VAL A 65 -18.39 4.52 -9.75
C VAL A 65 -18.55 3.17 -10.47
N THR A 66 -19.74 2.92 -11.01
CA THR A 66 -20.03 1.65 -11.71
C THR A 66 -19.16 1.50 -12.95
N ASN A 67 -19.04 2.57 -13.76
CA ASN A 67 -18.24 2.53 -14.98
C ASN A 67 -16.76 2.29 -14.68
N ILE A 68 -16.20 2.95 -13.66
CA ILE A 68 -14.80 2.75 -13.23
C ILE A 68 -14.59 1.30 -12.77
N MET A 69 -15.49 0.75 -11.95
CA MET A 69 -15.38 -0.63 -11.47
C MET A 69 -15.49 -1.66 -12.59
N LEU A 70 -16.44 -1.47 -13.52
CA LEU A 70 -16.63 -2.38 -14.64
C LEU A 70 -15.48 -2.31 -15.63
N ASP A 71 -15.00 -1.11 -15.99
CA ASP A 71 -13.83 -0.95 -16.86
C ASP A 71 -12.59 -1.61 -16.25
N GLY A 72 -12.32 -1.36 -14.95
CA GLY A 72 -11.24 -2.01 -14.23
C GLY A 72 -11.37 -3.55 -14.16
N LEU A 73 -12.58 -4.07 -13.92
CA LEU A 73 -12.84 -5.52 -13.91
C LEU A 73 -12.60 -6.13 -15.30
N PHE A 74 -13.11 -5.50 -16.37
CA PHE A 74 -12.94 -6.02 -17.73
C PHE A 74 -11.48 -5.97 -18.16
N ARG A 75 -10.77 -4.86 -17.92
CA ARG A 75 -9.34 -4.74 -18.24
C ARG A 75 -8.49 -5.75 -17.50
N SER A 76 -8.70 -5.91 -16.19
CA SER A 76 -7.94 -6.87 -15.40
C SER A 76 -8.25 -8.33 -15.76
N THR A 77 -9.44 -8.62 -16.28
CA THR A 77 -9.85 -9.98 -16.66
C THR A 77 -9.42 -10.35 -18.08
N PHE A 78 -9.65 -9.48 -19.06
CA PHE A 78 -9.50 -9.80 -20.49
C PHE A 78 -8.27 -9.18 -21.14
N PHE A 79 -7.71 -8.11 -20.57
CA PHE A 79 -6.56 -7.38 -21.12
C PHE A 79 -5.39 -7.29 -20.11
N PRO A 80 -4.91 -8.41 -19.55
CA PRO A 80 -3.97 -8.39 -18.43
C PRO A 80 -2.63 -7.69 -18.75
N LEU A 81 -2.15 -7.76 -19.99
CA LEU A 81 -0.92 -7.09 -20.42
C LEU A 81 -1.08 -5.57 -20.48
N GLU A 82 -2.16 -5.08 -21.08
CA GLU A 82 -2.47 -3.65 -21.15
C GLU A 82 -2.77 -3.09 -19.77
N ASN A 83 -3.52 -3.84 -18.97
CA ASN A 83 -3.81 -3.51 -17.59
C ASN A 83 -2.51 -3.39 -16.78
N ARG A 84 -1.55 -4.29 -17.00
CA ARG A 84 -0.25 -4.23 -16.34
C ARG A 84 0.52 -2.96 -16.72
N ALA A 85 0.62 -2.64 -18.02
CA ALA A 85 1.29 -1.42 -18.47
C ALA A 85 0.61 -0.14 -17.94
N ALA A 86 -0.72 -0.07 -18.01
CA ALA A 86 -1.48 1.05 -17.47
C ALA A 86 -1.31 1.19 -15.95
N SER A 87 -1.26 0.07 -15.23
CA SER A 87 -1.16 0.06 -13.77
C SER A 87 0.15 0.64 -13.24
N VAL A 88 1.24 0.61 -14.00
CA VAL A 88 2.53 1.20 -13.58
C VAL A 88 2.37 2.68 -13.31
N TYR A 89 1.80 3.42 -14.26
CA TYR A 89 1.56 4.84 -14.12
C TYR A 89 0.54 5.15 -13.02
N GLU A 90 -0.56 4.39 -12.94
CA GLU A 90 -1.59 4.58 -11.92
C GLU A 90 -1.09 4.33 -10.51
N ARG A 91 -0.24 3.32 -10.30
CA ARG A 91 0.36 3.01 -9.00
C ARG A 91 1.41 4.04 -8.62
N PHE A 92 2.20 4.51 -9.59
CA PHE A 92 3.11 5.63 -9.38
C PHE A 92 2.34 6.89 -8.95
N GLN A 93 1.27 7.27 -9.66
CA GLN A 93 0.43 8.42 -9.29
C GLN A 93 -0.19 8.24 -7.91
N LEU A 94 -0.83 7.09 -7.66
CA LEU A 94 -1.42 6.77 -6.37
C LEU A 94 -0.42 6.93 -5.23
N LEU A 95 0.82 6.47 -5.44
CA LEU A 95 1.89 6.59 -4.45
C LEU A 95 2.22 8.07 -4.18
N MET A 96 2.46 8.87 -5.23
CA MET A 96 2.77 10.29 -5.07
C MET A 96 1.63 11.05 -4.38
N ASP A 97 0.39 10.81 -4.81
CA ASP A 97 -0.81 11.45 -4.27
C ASP A 97 -1.05 11.07 -2.80
N ALA A 98 -0.84 9.79 -2.45
CA ALA A 98 -0.99 9.31 -1.08
C ALA A 98 0.05 9.93 -0.12
N HIS A 99 1.21 10.33 -0.64
CA HIS A 99 2.23 11.08 0.10
C HIS A 99 2.05 12.62 0.01
N GLY A 100 1.01 13.10 -0.68
CA GLY A 100 0.71 14.52 -0.83
C GLY A 100 1.75 15.28 -1.66
N LEU A 101 2.45 14.61 -2.58
CA LEU A 101 3.48 15.21 -3.40
C LEU A 101 2.88 15.91 -4.62
N GLY A 102 3.09 17.22 -4.74
CA GLY A 102 2.68 17.98 -5.92
C GLY A 102 3.60 17.72 -7.11
N VAL A 103 3.16 18.09 -8.32
CA VAL A 103 3.92 17.88 -9.57
C VAL A 103 5.33 18.53 -9.52
N THR A 104 5.48 19.65 -8.81
CA THR A 104 6.77 20.31 -8.59
C THR A 104 7.68 19.51 -7.66
N ASP A 105 7.13 18.90 -6.62
CA ASP A 105 7.87 18.05 -5.70
C ASP A 105 8.29 16.76 -6.39
N ILE A 106 7.41 16.16 -7.19
CA ILE A 106 7.72 14.96 -7.98
C ILE A 106 8.87 15.25 -8.96
N ALA A 107 8.85 16.39 -9.66
CA ALA A 107 9.93 16.77 -10.57
C ALA A 107 11.27 16.99 -9.83
N ALA A 108 11.25 17.63 -8.66
CA ALA A 108 12.45 17.82 -7.85
C ALA A 108 12.98 16.48 -7.29
N LEU A 109 12.09 15.61 -6.81
CA LEU A 109 12.39 14.28 -6.31
C LEU A 109 13.10 13.44 -7.40
N LEU A 110 12.59 13.51 -8.63
CA LEU A 110 13.08 12.74 -9.78
C LEU A 110 14.13 13.46 -10.64
N ALA A 111 14.68 14.59 -10.16
CA ALA A 111 15.60 15.42 -10.95
C ALA A 111 16.84 14.66 -11.45
N ASN A 112 17.38 13.74 -10.65
CA ASN A 112 18.55 12.92 -11.00
C ASN A 112 18.27 11.94 -12.16
N TRP A 113 16.99 11.68 -12.45
CA TRP A 113 16.53 10.84 -13.56
C TRP A 113 16.13 11.67 -14.79
N ASN A 114 16.47 12.96 -14.80
CA ASN A 114 16.11 13.92 -15.86
C ASN A 114 14.59 14.10 -16.07
N VAL A 115 13.77 13.72 -15.08
CA VAL A 115 12.32 13.92 -15.13
C VAL A 115 12.00 15.37 -14.79
N LYS A 116 11.41 16.09 -15.74
CA LYS A 116 11.02 17.50 -15.63
C LYS A 116 9.51 17.64 -15.63
N LEU A 117 9.01 18.81 -15.22
CA LEU A 117 7.56 19.13 -15.26
C LEU A 117 6.91 18.83 -16.62
N SER A 118 7.61 19.16 -17.72
CA SER A 118 7.11 18.91 -19.08
C SER A 118 6.93 17.43 -19.40
N ILE A 119 7.65 16.53 -18.72
CA ILE A 119 7.48 15.07 -18.86
C ILE A 119 6.25 14.63 -18.07
N LEU A 120 6.13 15.10 -16.82
CA LEU A 120 5.02 14.77 -15.91
C LEU A 120 3.64 15.23 -16.40
N GLU A 121 3.59 16.26 -17.24
CA GLU A 121 2.35 16.75 -17.85
C GLU A 121 1.67 15.70 -18.74
N SER A 122 2.42 14.73 -19.28
CA SER A 122 1.91 13.72 -20.20
C SER A 122 2.10 12.32 -19.64
N ARG A 123 1.00 11.56 -19.56
CA ARG A 123 1.03 10.15 -19.14
C ARG A 123 2.01 9.33 -19.97
N GLU A 124 1.92 9.44 -21.30
CA GLU A 124 2.77 8.69 -22.23
C GLU A 124 4.26 9.00 -22.01
N ARG A 125 4.62 10.29 -22.00
CA ARG A 125 6.00 10.71 -21.74
C ARG A 125 6.47 10.30 -20.34
N THR A 126 5.60 10.33 -19.34
CA THR A 126 5.95 9.88 -17.99
C THR A 126 6.27 8.38 -17.99
N MET A 127 5.44 7.57 -18.65
CA MET A 127 5.67 6.12 -18.73
C MET A 127 7.02 5.77 -19.36
N ASP A 128 7.46 6.51 -20.38
CA ASP A 128 8.77 6.30 -21.01
C ASP A 128 9.96 6.47 -20.03
N TYR A 129 9.76 7.24 -18.95
CA TYR A 129 10.77 7.46 -17.92
C TYR A 129 10.66 6.52 -16.72
N LEU A 130 9.52 5.84 -16.53
CA LEU A 130 9.30 4.89 -15.44
C LEU A 130 9.99 3.54 -15.73
N THR A 131 11.31 3.58 -15.84
CA THR A 131 12.17 2.41 -16.05
C THR A 131 12.20 1.52 -14.80
N SER A 132 12.62 0.25 -14.97
CA SER A 132 12.75 -0.68 -13.84
C SER A 132 13.64 -0.14 -12.72
N ASP A 133 14.77 0.49 -13.07
CA ASP A 133 15.71 1.04 -12.09
C ASP A 133 15.12 2.24 -11.34
N LEU A 134 14.39 3.11 -12.04
CA LEU A 134 13.70 4.23 -11.41
C LEU A 134 12.61 3.71 -10.48
N LEU A 135 11.78 2.77 -10.94
CA LEU A 135 10.70 2.19 -10.13
C LEU A 135 11.23 1.44 -8.91
N ALA A 136 12.35 0.73 -9.01
CA ALA A 136 13.01 0.11 -7.86
C ALA A 136 13.49 1.16 -6.85
N THR A 137 14.08 2.25 -7.35
CA THR A 137 14.51 3.38 -6.51
C THR A 137 13.33 4.05 -5.81
N VAL A 138 12.24 4.32 -6.52
CA VAL A 138 11.00 4.86 -5.96
C VAL A 138 10.40 3.88 -4.93
N ALA A 139 10.35 2.59 -5.25
CA ALA A 139 9.87 1.55 -4.33
C ALA A 139 10.65 1.60 -3.01
N GLN A 140 11.98 1.72 -3.09
CA GLN A 140 12.87 1.83 -1.95
C GLN A 140 12.64 3.12 -1.14
N TRP A 141 12.43 4.25 -1.82
CA TRP A 141 12.18 5.54 -1.19
C TRP A 141 10.91 5.54 -0.35
N PHE A 142 9.85 4.89 -0.84
CA PHE A 142 8.53 4.84 -0.20
C PHE A 142 8.24 3.53 0.55
N ARG A 143 9.20 2.59 0.58
CA ARG A 143 9.09 1.28 1.26
C ARG A 143 7.91 0.42 0.78
N VAL A 144 7.69 0.39 -0.53
CA VAL A 144 6.71 -0.48 -1.21
C VAL A 144 7.42 -1.58 -2.00
N SER A 145 6.69 -2.60 -2.44
CA SER A 145 7.19 -3.66 -3.31
C SER A 145 7.50 -3.11 -4.71
N PRO A 146 8.72 -3.35 -5.25
CA PRO A 146 9.03 -3.05 -6.65
C PRO A 146 8.08 -3.77 -7.61
N GLU A 147 7.74 -5.03 -7.32
CA GLU A 147 6.80 -5.85 -8.09
C GLU A 147 5.39 -5.25 -8.12
N TRP A 148 5.00 -4.54 -7.05
CA TRP A 148 3.77 -3.76 -7.08
C TRP A 148 3.92 -2.55 -8.00
N LEU A 149 4.98 -1.76 -7.93
CA LEU A 149 5.13 -0.62 -8.86
C LEU A 149 5.21 -1.04 -10.34
N THR A 150 5.77 -2.22 -10.65
CA THR A 150 5.88 -2.75 -12.02
C THR A 150 4.62 -3.50 -12.51
N GLY A 151 3.57 -3.58 -11.69
CA GLY A 151 2.33 -4.25 -12.05
C GLY A 151 2.37 -5.79 -11.96
N GLU A 152 3.45 -6.37 -11.44
CA GLU A 152 3.66 -7.82 -11.31
C GLU A 152 2.93 -8.44 -10.13
N SER A 153 2.87 -7.69 -9.03
CA SER A 153 2.23 -8.11 -7.78
C SER A 153 1.03 -7.24 -7.48
N ARG A 154 0.02 -7.81 -6.82
CA ARG A 154 -1.07 -7.01 -6.21
C ARG A 154 -0.71 -6.50 -4.81
N PHE A 155 0.35 -7.04 -4.20
CA PHE A 155 0.74 -6.76 -2.82
C PHE A 155 1.70 -5.58 -2.78
N ILE A 156 1.24 -4.48 -2.19
CA ILE A 156 1.95 -3.21 -1.99
C ILE A 156 3.14 -3.40 -1.05
N ILE A 157 2.96 -4.21 -0.01
CA ILE A 157 4.01 -4.53 0.96
C ILE A 157 4.60 -5.89 0.57
N PRO A 158 5.94 -6.02 0.48
CA PRO A 158 6.58 -7.30 0.19
C PRO A 158 6.15 -8.38 1.19
N SER A 159 5.89 -9.59 0.70
CA SER A 159 5.50 -10.73 1.54
C SER A 159 6.54 -11.10 2.61
N ALA A 160 7.78 -10.69 2.39
CA ALA A 160 8.86 -10.91 3.33
C ALA A 160 8.82 -9.96 4.53
N SER A 161 8.04 -8.87 4.48
CA SER A 161 7.84 -7.96 5.62
C SER A 161 6.86 -8.52 6.67
N TYR A 162 6.36 -9.75 6.50
CA TYR A 162 5.50 -10.41 7.47
C TYR A 162 6.35 -10.91 8.64
N SER A 163 6.00 -10.46 9.84
CA SER A 163 6.61 -10.86 11.11
C SER A 163 8.14 -10.87 11.14
N TRP A 164 8.81 -10.03 10.33
CA TRP A 164 10.28 -9.96 10.32
C TRP A 164 10.85 -9.63 11.70
N PHE A 165 10.11 -8.87 12.51
CA PHE A 165 10.49 -8.51 13.88
C PHE A 165 10.48 -9.71 14.84
N GLU A 166 9.88 -10.84 14.46
CA GLU A 166 9.98 -12.10 15.20
C GLU A 166 11.26 -12.89 14.86
N GLN A 167 11.84 -12.62 13.69
CA GLN A 167 12.99 -13.35 13.15
C GLN A 167 14.33 -12.64 13.42
N VAL A 168 14.27 -11.40 13.90
CA VAL A 168 15.44 -10.53 14.07
C VAL A 168 15.66 -10.25 15.53
N ASP A 169 16.92 -10.20 15.92
CA ASP A 169 17.29 -9.82 17.27
C ASP A 169 16.72 -8.43 17.61
N PRO A 170 15.98 -8.27 18.72
CA PRO A 170 15.39 -7.01 19.11
C PRO A 170 16.39 -5.85 19.12
N GLU A 171 17.64 -6.04 19.51
CA GLU A 171 18.64 -4.96 19.51
C GLU A 171 18.90 -4.40 18.10
N ALA A 172 18.89 -5.26 17.07
CA ALA A 172 19.06 -4.84 15.68
C ALA A 172 17.83 -4.07 15.16
N ILE A 173 16.63 -4.51 15.53
CA ILE A 173 15.36 -3.81 15.25
C ILE A 173 15.35 -2.43 15.92
N CYS A 174 15.78 -2.40 17.18
CA CYS A 174 15.86 -1.21 18.01
C CYS A 174 16.85 -0.18 17.43
N ARG A 175 18.01 -0.64 16.94
CA ARG A 175 18.94 0.19 16.19
C ARG A 175 18.27 0.77 14.94
N HIS A 176 17.51 -0.04 14.19
CA HIS A 176 16.75 0.44 13.04
C HIS A 176 15.80 1.58 13.39
N PHE A 177 15.05 1.46 14.49
CA PHE A 177 14.11 2.50 14.93
C PHE A 177 14.79 3.84 15.18
N VAL A 178 15.98 3.83 15.79
CA VAL A 178 16.72 5.05 16.15
C VAL A 178 17.51 5.61 14.98
N THR A 179 18.23 4.76 14.26
CA THR A 179 19.20 5.21 13.24
C THR A 179 18.59 5.26 11.83
N GLY A 180 17.45 4.61 11.59
CA GLY A 180 16.90 4.42 10.24
C GLY A 180 17.67 3.36 9.43
N CYS A 181 18.87 2.97 9.90
CA CYS A 181 19.70 1.94 9.28
C CYS A 181 18.98 0.61 9.35
N THR A 182 18.48 0.12 8.22
CA THR A 182 17.94 -1.23 8.12
C THR A 182 19.07 -2.21 8.44
N PRO A 183 18.96 -3.05 9.49
CA PRO A 183 19.80 -4.24 9.56
C PRO A 183 19.56 -5.04 8.28
N ALA A 184 20.61 -5.68 7.75
CA ALA A 184 20.47 -6.66 6.69
C ALA A 184 19.77 -7.83 7.35
N VAL A 185 18.45 -7.79 7.33
CA VAL A 185 17.64 -8.89 7.83
C VAL A 185 17.47 -9.82 6.65
N PRO A 186 18.09 -11.00 6.65
CA PRO A 186 17.69 -12.05 5.74
C PRO A 186 16.25 -12.42 6.11
N LEU A 187 15.29 -11.97 5.30
CA LEU A 187 13.91 -12.42 5.44
C LEU A 187 13.87 -13.85 4.89
N THR A 188 12.99 -14.70 5.44
CA THR A 188 12.86 -16.14 5.14
C THR A 188 12.76 -16.52 3.65
N ASN A 189 12.56 -15.55 2.75
CA ASN A 189 12.41 -15.75 1.31
C ASN A 189 13.62 -15.27 0.48
N GLY A 190 14.77 -14.98 1.11
CA GLY A 190 15.96 -14.46 0.41
C GLY A 190 15.85 -12.97 0.01
N LEU A 191 14.76 -12.32 0.39
CA LEU A 191 14.63 -10.86 0.36
C LEU A 191 15.40 -10.29 1.55
N TYR A 192 16.25 -9.31 1.33
CA TYR A 192 16.87 -8.57 2.40
C TYR A 192 15.96 -7.37 2.70
N LEU A 193 15.72 -7.06 3.98
CA LEU A 193 15.58 -5.64 4.31
C LEU A 193 16.93 -5.03 3.95
N GLU A 194 17.05 -4.45 2.76
CA GLU A 194 18.34 -4.01 2.24
C GLU A 194 19.05 -3.11 3.25
N THR A 195 20.28 -3.51 3.58
CA THR A 195 21.31 -2.60 4.09
C THR A 195 21.67 -1.65 2.97
N GLU A 196 20.97 -0.53 2.89
CA GLU A 196 21.48 0.61 2.14
C GLU A 196 21.36 1.87 2.99
N ASN A 197 22.16 2.88 2.61
CA ASN A 197 22.44 4.12 3.32
C ASN A 197 21.18 4.97 3.53
N SER A 198 20.23 4.48 4.34
CA SER A 198 19.08 5.23 4.84
C SER A 198 19.50 6.59 5.42
N GLU A 199 20.71 6.69 5.97
CA GLU A 199 21.27 7.95 6.45
C GLU A 199 21.40 9.04 5.37
N GLU A 200 21.61 8.67 4.10
CA GLU A 200 21.77 9.63 3.00
C GLU A 200 20.48 10.40 2.76
N TYR A 201 19.36 9.68 2.75
CA TYR A 201 18.04 10.24 2.46
C TYR A 201 17.27 10.65 3.72
N ARG A 202 17.77 10.33 4.91
CA ARG A 202 17.09 10.64 6.16
C ARG A 202 17.12 12.13 6.46
N ASP A 203 15.99 12.69 6.85
CA ASP A 203 15.99 14.02 7.45
C ASP A 203 16.54 13.95 8.88
N LYS A 204 17.83 14.22 9.06
CA LYS A 204 18.54 14.18 10.35
C LYS A 204 17.95 15.13 11.41
N SER A 205 17.12 16.09 11.01
CA SER A 205 16.40 16.96 11.93
C SER A 205 15.13 16.33 12.52
N SER A 206 14.73 15.15 12.03
CA SER A 206 13.52 14.45 12.43
C SER A 206 13.83 13.17 13.21
N THR A 207 12.97 12.88 14.18
CA THR A 207 12.94 11.59 14.88
C THR A 207 11.97 10.65 14.17
N ASN A 208 12.29 9.36 14.14
CA ASN A 208 11.37 8.36 13.62
C ASN A 208 10.17 8.19 14.59
N GLU A 209 9.01 7.83 14.05
CA GLU A 209 7.83 7.48 14.83
C GLU A 209 7.54 5.98 14.66
N VAL A 210 7.47 5.26 15.79
CA VAL A 210 7.15 3.83 15.84
C VAL A 210 5.73 3.65 16.36
N ILE A 211 4.90 2.96 15.60
CA ILE A 211 3.48 2.78 15.89
C ILE A 211 3.22 1.29 16.03
N PHE A 212 3.02 0.85 17.26
CA PHE A 212 2.52 -0.49 17.53
C PHE A 212 1.03 -0.51 17.30
N TRP A 213 0.53 -1.54 16.62
CA TRP A 213 -0.89 -1.66 16.38
C TRP A 213 -1.39 -3.05 16.72
N HIS A 214 -2.64 -3.08 17.18
CA HIS A 214 -3.37 -4.30 17.45
C HIS A 214 -4.79 -4.17 16.88
N SER A 215 -5.34 -5.24 16.31
CA SER A 215 -6.70 -5.26 15.77
C SER A 215 -7.72 -5.17 16.91
N GLU A 216 -8.76 -4.35 16.74
CA GLU A 216 -9.87 -4.27 17.69
C GLU A 216 -10.55 -5.63 17.98
N GLU A 217 -11.07 -5.78 19.20
CA GLU A 217 -11.66 -7.02 19.73
C GLU A 217 -12.70 -7.68 18.81
N GLY A 218 -12.70 -9.01 18.77
CA GLY A 218 -13.57 -9.81 17.91
C GLY A 218 -13.06 -9.94 16.47
N SER A 219 -11.78 -9.63 16.24
CA SER A 219 -11.03 -10.05 15.05
C SER A 219 -10.28 -11.32 15.43
N TYR A 220 -10.76 -12.48 14.97
CA TYR A 220 -10.03 -13.74 15.13
C TYR A 220 -9.46 -14.16 13.77
N PRO A 221 -8.15 -14.45 13.66
CA PRO A 221 -7.13 -14.29 14.70
C PRO A 221 -6.83 -12.80 15.01
N ARG A 222 -6.41 -12.51 16.25
CA ARG A 222 -5.93 -11.19 16.66
C ARG A 222 -4.66 -10.87 15.88
N LYS A 223 -4.67 -9.76 15.15
CA LYS A 223 -3.53 -9.31 14.33
C LYS A 223 -2.85 -8.15 15.02
N CYS A 224 -1.54 -8.15 15.02
CA CYS A 224 -0.74 -7.06 15.56
C CYS A 224 0.40 -6.75 14.60
N GLY A 225 1.07 -5.63 14.83
CA GLY A 225 2.22 -5.28 14.04
C GLY A 225 2.85 -3.96 14.43
N ILE A 226 3.77 -3.55 13.58
CA ILE A 226 4.59 -2.37 13.78
C ILE A 226 4.57 -1.57 12.49
N ILE A 227 4.32 -0.27 12.61
CA ILE A 227 4.47 0.70 11.54
C ILE A 227 5.61 1.64 11.94
N ILE A 228 6.54 1.88 11.03
CA ILE A 228 7.66 2.80 11.21
C ILE A 228 7.48 3.92 10.20
N LYS A 229 7.40 5.15 10.72
CA LYS A 229 7.33 6.36 9.92
C LYS A 229 8.68 7.08 10.02
N GLU A 230 9.33 7.22 8.87
CA GLU A 230 10.63 7.88 8.72
C GLU A 230 10.47 9.10 7.81
N ARG A 231 10.94 10.27 8.24
CA ARG A 231 10.98 11.45 7.37
C ARG A 231 12.22 11.37 6.48
N ARG A 232 12.01 11.50 5.18
CA ARG A 232 13.07 11.55 4.18
C ARG A 232 13.17 12.93 3.56
N ASN A 233 14.36 13.27 3.10
CA ASN A 233 14.68 14.47 2.34
C ASN A 233 15.55 14.08 1.15
N ILE A 234 14.96 14.08 -0.04
CA ILE A 234 15.64 13.71 -1.28
C ILE A 234 15.52 14.90 -2.23
N ASN A 235 16.65 15.41 -2.70
CA ASN A 235 16.70 16.59 -3.57
C ASN A 235 15.91 17.81 -3.03
N GLY A 236 15.86 17.95 -1.69
CA GLY A 236 15.13 19.04 -1.02
C GLY A 236 13.65 18.74 -0.77
N VAL A 237 13.11 17.64 -1.31
CA VAL A 237 11.72 17.22 -1.12
C VAL A 237 11.60 16.40 0.15
N LYS A 238 10.80 16.89 1.10
CA LYS A 238 10.57 16.21 2.37
C LYS A 238 9.26 15.43 2.35
N PHE A 239 9.31 14.14 2.67
CA PHE A 239 8.12 13.28 2.72
C PHE A 239 8.26 12.18 3.78
N ASP A 240 7.14 11.59 4.17
CA ASP A 240 7.11 10.48 5.13
C ASP A 240 7.16 9.16 4.37
N SER A 241 8.21 8.37 4.61
CA SER A 241 8.31 6.99 4.19
C SER A 241 7.74 6.10 5.28
N VAL A 242 6.77 5.26 4.96
CA VAL A 242 6.07 4.43 5.95
C VAL A 242 6.28 2.96 5.63
N PHE A 243 6.94 2.28 6.55
CA PHE A 243 7.12 0.84 6.52
C PHE A 243 6.12 0.19 7.46
N ALA A 244 5.47 -0.89 7.04
CA ALA A 244 4.53 -1.63 7.87
C ALA A 244 4.85 -3.12 7.86
N SER A 245 4.74 -3.71 9.05
CA SER A 245 4.88 -5.13 9.29
C SER A 245 3.82 -5.61 10.25
N TYR A 246 3.53 -6.90 10.21
CA TYR A 246 2.46 -7.51 10.97
C TYR A 246 2.72 -8.98 11.23
N SER A 247 2.12 -9.49 12.31
CA SER A 247 2.01 -10.90 12.61
C SER A 247 0.56 -11.36 12.47
N TYR A 248 0.39 -12.57 11.93
CA TYR A 248 -0.93 -13.19 11.78
C TYR A 248 -1.49 -13.68 13.11
N TYR A 249 -0.63 -13.95 14.09
CA TYR A 249 -1.00 -14.52 15.37
C TYR A 249 -0.21 -13.82 16.48
N LEU A 250 -0.94 -13.20 17.40
CA LEU A 250 -0.38 -12.81 18.69
C LEU A 250 -0.21 -14.10 19.52
N ASP A 251 0.90 -14.81 19.33
CA ASP A 251 1.32 -15.94 20.16
C ASP A 251 2.30 -15.49 21.26
N ASP A 252 2.61 -16.37 22.21
CA ASP A 252 3.50 -16.05 23.34
C ASP A 252 4.88 -15.51 22.89
N VAL A 253 5.35 -15.90 21.70
CA VAL A 253 6.63 -15.45 21.15
C VAL A 253 6.50 -14.03 20.62
N SER A 254 5.45 -13.76 19.85
CA SER A 254 5.13 -12.45 19.28
C SER A 254 4.87 -11.42 20.38
N GLU A 255 4.13 -11.81 21.44
CA GLU A 255 3.89 -10.95 22.61
C GLU A 255 5.21 -10.56 23.29
N LYS A 256 6.09 -11.53 23.56
CA LYS A 256 7.41 -11.25 24.18
C LYS A 256 8.29 -10.36 23.31
N ASN A 257 8.27 -10.55 22.00
CA ASN A 257 9.04 -9.72 21.09
C ASN A 257 8.49 -8.29 21.03
N ILE A 258 7.17 -8.13 20.96
CA ILE A 258 6.53 -6.81 21.02
C ILE A 258 6.83 -6.12 22.36
N ALA A 259 6.77 -6.84 23.48
CA ALA A 259 7.09 -6.32 24.81
C ALA A 259 8.50 -5.73 24.86
N LYS A 260 9.50 -6.50 24.39
CA LYS A 260 10.90 -6.04 24.31
C LYS A 260 11.06 -4.79 23.45
N LEU A 261 10.36 -4.73 22.31
CA LEU A 261 10.42 -3.58 21.41
C LEU A 261 9.75 -2.34 22.00
N ILE A 262 8.62 -2.50 22.71
CA ILE A 262 7.94 -1.42 23.43
C ILE A 262 8.85 -0.88 24.53
N ASN A 263 9.42 -1.75 25.38
CA ASN A 263 10.35 -1.34 26.44
C ASN A 263 11.57 -0.58 25.90
N TYR A 264 12.12 -1.03 24.77
CA TYR A 264 13.18 -0.28 24.11
C TYR A 264 12.71 1.09 23.60
N CYS A 265 11.56 1.15 22.95
CA CYS A 265 11.01 2.40 22.43
C CYS A 265 10.76 3.40 23.55
N GLU A 266 10.27 2.94 24.69
CA GLU A 266 10.09 3.75 25.90
C GLU A 266 11.43 4.35 26.33
N HIS A 267 12.44 3.52 26.56
CA HIS A 267 13.77 3.99 26.94
C HIS A 267 14.40 4.93 25.90
N ALA A 268 14.30 4.61 24.61
CA ALA A 268 14.86 5.44 23.54
C ALA A 268 14.14 6.79 23.41
N SER A 269 12.85 6.85 23.72
CA SER A 269 12.06 8.07 23.71
C SER A 269 12.45 9.06 24.82
N GLU A 270 12.90 8.57 25.98
CA GLU A 270 13.44 9.41 27.07
C GLU A 270 14.61 10.27 26.60
N TYR A 271 15.44 9.74 25.69
CA TYR A 271 16.57 10.44 25.08
C TYR A 271 16.21 11.21 23.80
N LYS A 272 14.92 11.37 23.48
CA LYS A 272 14.40 12.02 22.26
C LYS A 272 14.98 11.44 20.97
N LYS A 273 15.31 10.14 20.96
CA LYS A 273 15.87 9.46 19.78
C LYS A 273 14.79 9.02 18.81
N LEU A 274 13.60 8.71 19.32
CA LEU A 274 12.41 8.33 18.57
C LEU A 274 11.16 8.80 19.32
N THR A 275 10.03 8.74 18.64
CA THR A 275 8.70 8.82 19.25
C THR A 275 7.97 7.51 19.04
N TRP A 276 7.09 7.13 19.95
CA TRP A 276 6.31 5.91 19.76
C TRP A 276 4.89 6.03 20.33
N LYS A 277 3.99 5.18 19.83
CA LYS A 277 2.63 5.01 20.37
C LYS A 277 2.08 3.62 20.08
N ALA A 278 1.06 3.22 20.83
CA ALA A 278 0.33 1.98 20.63
C ALA A 278 -1.15 2.27 20.33
N VAL A 279 -1.72 1.69 19.27
CA VAL A 279 -3.09 1.98 18.80
C VAL A 279 -3.89 0.73 18.51
N LEU A 280 -5.22 0.82 18.68
CA LEU A 280 -6.18 -0.17 18.23
C LEU A 280 -6.67 0.19 16.83
N LEU A 281 -6.30 -0.62 15.84
CA LEU A 281 -6.73 -0.40 14.46
C LEU A 281 -8.12 -1.02 14.20
N PRO A 282 -9.02 -0.30 13.51
CA PRO A 282 -10.29 -0.86 13.07
C PRO A 282 -10.09 -2.14 12.24
N LYS A 283 -10.97 -3.12 12.45
CA LYS A 283 -10.83 -4.47 11.88
C LYS A 283 -10.54 -4.50 10.39
N GLN A 284 -11.23 -3.65 9.62
CA GLN A 284 -11.08 -3.56 8.18
C GLN A 284 -9.68 -3.06 7.78
N HIS A 285 -9.15 -2.05 8.47
CA HIS A 285 -7.82 -1.51 8.21
C HIS A 285 -6.73 -2.50 8.60
N ALA A 286 -6.85 -3.12 9.78
CA ALA A 286 -5.95 -4.19 10.20
C ALA A 286 -5.95 -5.35 9.19
N PHE A 287 -7.12 -5.72 8.65
CA PHE A 287 -7.25 -6.74 7.62
C PHE A 287 -6.49 -6.36 6.34
N PHE A 288 -6.76 -5.20 5.74
CA PHE A 288 -6.11 -4.81 4.48
C PHE A 288 -4.61 -4.56 4.62
N LEU A 289 -4.19 -4.00 5.76
CA LEU A 289 -2.77 -3.87 6.08
C LEU A 289 -2.09 -5.24 6.16
N SER A 290 -2.74 -6.20 6.82
CA SER A 290 -2.28 -7.59 6.94
C SER A 290 -2.48 -8.45 5.68
N MET A 291 -3.05 -7.90 4.62
CA MET A 291 -3.07 -8.54 3.30
C MET A 291 -1.98 -7.95 2.40
N GLY A 292 -1.31 -6.88 2.84
CA GLY A 292 -0.36 -6.13 2.03
C GLY A 292 -1.03 -5.38 0.87
N GLU A 293 -2.34 -5.12 0.92
CA GLU A 293 -3.10 -4.53 -0.20
C GLU A 293 -3.39 -3.03 0.00
N LEU A 294 -2.91 -2.43 1.10
CA LEU A 294 -3.13 -1.03 1.43
C LEU A 294 -1.81 -0.30 1.65
N LEU A 295 -1.69 0.90 1.07
CA LEU A 295 -0.54 1.78 1.31
C LEU A 295 -0.54 2.23 2.79
N PRO A 296 0.53 1.94 3.56
CA PRO A 296 0.57 2.29 4.98
C PRO A 296 0.38 3.78 5.27
N ILE A 297 0.87 4.66 4.38
CA ILE A 297 0.71 6.11 4.50
C ILE A 297 -0.77 6.53 4.57
N MET A 298 -1.65 5.83 3.86
CA MET A 298 -3.09 6.12 3.83
C MET A 298 -3.77 5.84 5.18
N LEU A 299 -3.13 5.07 6.06
CA LEU A 299 -3.63 4.77 7.39
C LEU A 299 -3.20 5.79 8.44
N LEU A 300 -2.24 6.68 8.17
CA LEU A 300 -1.72 7.58 9.21
C LEU A 300 -2.82 8.45 9.84
N LYS A 301 -3.73 8.99 9.03
CA LYS A 301 -4.89 9.75 9.54
C LYS A 301 -5.79 8.89 10.42
N THR A 302 -6.12 7.69 9.98
CA THR A 302 -6.90 6.73 10.77
C THR A 302 -6.20 6.40 12.09
N ILE A 303 -4.88 6.23 12.07
CA ILE A 303 -4.05 5.92 13.23
C ILE A 303 -4.07 7.07 14.24
N GLU A 304 -4.03 8.32 13.77
CA GLU A 304 -4.14 9.52 14.63
C GLU A 304 -5.49 9.59 15.34
N GLU A 305 -6.56 9.14 14.69
CA GLU A 305 -7.93 9.10 15.24
C GLU A 305 -8.22 7.80 16.02
N SER A 306 -7.29 6.83 16.01
CA SER A 306 -7.50 5.52 16.62
C SER A 306 -7.38 5.56 18.15
N ARG A 307 -8.12 4.67 18.81
CA ARG A 307 -8.04 4.51 20.27
C ARG A 307 -6.66 3.99 20.67
N PRO A 308 -6.12 4.40 21.82
CA PRO A 308 -4.87 3.84 22.32
C PRO A 308 -5.03 2.35 22.62
N TRP A 309 -4.01 1.57 22.30
CA TRP A 309 -3.88 0.20 22.79
C TRP A 309 -3.18 0.25 24.15
N ASP A 310 -3.86 -0.25 25.19
CA ASP A 310 -3.25 -0.38 26.51
C ASP A 310 -2.15 -1.45 26.47
N VAL A 311 -0.93 -1.00 26.68
CA VAL A 311 0.30 -1.81 26.67
C VAL A 311 0.96 -1.85 28.05
N SER A 312 0.23 -1.46 29.11
CA SER A 312 0.77 -1.40 30.47
C SER A 312 1.32 -2.76 30.93
N ASP A 313 0.67 -3.85 30.53
CA ASP A 313 1.11 -5.22 30.83
C ASP A 313 2.47 -5.56 30.19
N PHE A 314 2.83 -4.91 29.07
CA PHE A 314 4.13 -5.10 28.40
C PHE A 314 5.26 -4.27 29.01
N LEU A 315 4.92 -3.19 29.71
CA LEU A 315 5.88 -2.27 30.34
C LEU A 315 6.33 -2.72 31.75
N ALA A 316 5.69 -3.76 32.30
CA ALA A 316 5.94 -4.27 33.64
C ALA A 316 6.93 -5.45 33.71
N GLU A 317 7.36 -5.98 32.55
CA GLU A 317 8.39 -7.02 32.40
C GLU A 317 9.75 -6.46 32.00
#